data_AF-A0A133YTX9-F1
#
_entry.id   AF-A0A133YTX9-F1
#
_cell.length_a   1.000
_cell.length_b   1.000
_cell.length_c   1.000
_cell.angle_alpha   90.00
_cell.angle_beta   90.00
_cell.angle_gamma   90.00
#
_symmetry.space_group_name_H-M   'P 1'
#
loop_
_entity.id
_entity.type
_entity.pdbx_description
1 polymer ?
#
loop_
_entity_poly.entity_id
_entity_poly.type
_entity_poly.pdbx_seq_one_letter_code
_entity_poly.pdbx_strand_id
1 'polypeptide(L)' 'MVAEYIKKMYKEDTELSDKIFKAERGLKTLDLDKREKELLISQVQKMKAYEEVLQARIKYAIEKGKK' A
#
# COMPACT_ATOMS: atom_id res chain seq x y z
N MET A 1 0.48 23.90 -2.58
CA MET A 1 0.15 23.03 -1.42
C MET A 1 -0.56 21.74 -1.83
N VAL A 2 -1.69 21.79 -2.57
CA VAL A 2 -2.44 20.57 -2.98
C VAL A 2 -1.61 19.63 -3.86
N ALA A 3 -0.86 20.17 -4.83
CA ALA A 3 0.00 19.37 -5.71
C ALA A 3 1.13 18.64 -4.95
N GLU A 4 1.77 19.33 -3.99
CA GLU A 4 2.82 18.75 -3.13
C GLU A 4 2.26 17.63 -2.25
N TYR A 5 1.06 17.83 -1.68
CA TYR A 5 0.35 16.83 -0.88
C TYR A 5 0.01 15.58 -1.70
N ILE A 6 -0.56 15.74 -2.89
CA ILE A 6 -0.89 14.63 -3.80
C ILE A 6 0.37 13.88 -4.25
N LYS A 7 1.45 14.61 -4.57
CA LYS A 7 2.74 14.00 -4.96
C LYS A 7 3.32 13.12 -3.85
N LYS A 8 3.25 13.59 -2.59
CA LYS A 8 3.68 12.78 -1.43
C LYS A 8 2.85 11.51 -1.28
N MET A 9 1.54 11.61 -1.46
CA MET A 9 0.65 10.46 -1.36
C MET A 9 0.88 9.43 -2.48
N TYR A 10 1.10 9.86 -3.72
CA TYR A 10 1.43 8.93 -4.81
C TYR A 10 2.77 8.22 -4.59
N LYS A 11 3.75 8.92 -4.01
CA LYS A 11 5.03 8.32 -3.62
C LYS A 11 4.81 7.24 -2.56
N GLU A 12 4.01 7.54 -1.56
CA GLU A 12 3.64 6.60 -0.50
C GLU A 12 2.89 5.37 -1.04
N ASP A 13 1.92 5.58 -1.95
CA ASP A 13 1.16 4.52 -2.62
C ASP A 13 2.09 3.60 -3.42
N THR A 14 3.02 4.18 -4.18
CA THR A 14 4.02 3.42 -4.97
C THR A 14 4.94 2.60 -4.06
N GLU A 15 5.44 3.20 -2.97
CA GLU A 15 6.31 2.52 -2.00
C GLU A 15 5.57 1.40 -1.26
N LEU A 16 4.29 1.59 -0.95
CA LEU A 16 3.45 0.58 -0.33
C LEU A 16 3.16 -0.58 -1.28
N SER A 17 2.87 -0.29 -2.54
CA SER A 17 2.64 -1.30 -3.58
C SER A 17 3.86 -2.20 -3.79
N ASP A 18 5.06 -1.62 -3.83
CA ASP A 18 6.33 -2.37 -3.89
C ASP A 18 6.53 -3.26 -2.65
N LYS A 19 6.19 -2.78 -1.45
CA LYS A 19 6.25 -3.58 -0.21
C LYS A 19 5.25 -4.74 -0.24
N ILE A 20 4.02 -4.51 -0.71
CA ILE A 20 3.00 -5.55 -0.88
C ILE A 20 3.52 -6.62 -1.85
N PHE A 21 4.01 -6.21 -3.03
CA PHE A 21 4.55 -7.13 -4.02
C PHE A 21 5.69 -8.00 -3.47
N LYS A 22 6.64 -7.39 -2.74
CA LYS A 22 7.74 -8.13 -2.11
C LYS A 22 7.25 -9.12 -1.05
N ALA A 23 6.28 -8.73 -0.22
CA ALA A 23 5.71 -9.61 0.79
C ALA A 23 4.94 -10.79 0.17
N GLU A 24 4.12 -10.54 -0.87
CA GLU A 24 3.42 -11.59 -1.62
C GLU A 24 4.37 -12.53 -2.33
N ARG A 25 5.49 -12.02 -2.88
CA ARG A 25 6.55 -12.84 -3.44
C ARG A 25 7.20 -13.69 -2.34
N GLY A 26 7.49 -13.10 -1.18
CA GLY A 26 8.03 -13.80 -0.01
C GLY A 26 7.19 -15.01 0.39
N LEU A 27 5.85 -14.88 0.40
CA LEU A 27 4.93 -15.98 0.68
C LEU A 27 5.06 -17.16 -0.30
N LYS A 28 5.51 -16.92 -1.53
CA LYS A 28 5.65 -17.94 -2.59
C LYS A 28 7.05 -18.53 -2.66
N THR A 29 8.07 -17.76 -2.29
CA THR A 29 9.47 -18.11 -2.58
C THR A 29 10.30 -18.45 -1.35
N LEU A 30 9.86 -18.05 -0.16
CA LEU A 30 10.58 -18.32 1.09
C LEU A 30 10.04 -19.58 1.77
N ASP A 31 10.95 -20.32 2.40
CA ASP A 31 10.59 -21.46 3.25
C ASP A 31 10.21 -20.96 4.64
N LEU A 32 8.95 -20.51 4.76
CA LEU A 32 8.39 -19.96 5.98
C LEU A 32 7.64 -21.04 6.77
N ASP A 33 7.80 -21.02 8.09
CA ASP A 33 6.98 -21.80 8.99
C ASP A 33 5.51 -21.31 9.01
N LYS A 34 4.64 -22.07 9.69
CA LYS A 34 3.21 -21.75 9.77
C LYS A 34 2.97 -20.36 10.37
N ARG A 35 3.68 -20.01 11.45
CA ARG A 35 3.48 -18.75 12.16
C ARG A 35 4.00 -17.57 11.35
N GLU A 36 5.14 -17.73 10.68
CA GLU A 36 5.70 -16.72 9.78
C GLU A 36 4.77 -16.45 8.59
N LYS A 37 4.18 -17.50 7.99
CA LYS A 37 3.17 -17.37 6.94
C LYS A 37 1.95 -16.58 7.42
N GLU A 38 1.39 -16.93 8.57
CA GLU A 38 0.24 -16.22 9.15
C GLU A 38 0.52 -14.73 9.38
N LEU A 39 1.71 -14.42 9.93
CA LEU A 39 2.12 -13.04 10.17
C LEU A 39 2.28 -12.27 8.86
N LEU A 40 2.93 -12.86 7.86
CA LEU A 40 3.15 -12.22 6.56
C LEU A 40 1.84 -12.04 5.77
N ILE A 41 0.91 -13.00 5.84
CA ILE A 41 -0.45 -12.85 5.29
C ILE A 41 -1.18 -11.69 5.98
N SER A 42 -1.15 -11.64 7.32
CA SER A 42 -1.78 -10.55 8.08
C SER A 42 -1.16 -9.19 7.74
N GLN A 43 0.15 -9.12 7.55
CA GLN A 43 0.86 -7.92 7.12
C GLN A 43 0.38 -7.47 5.72
N VAL A 44 0.32 -8.38 4.74
CA VAL A 44 -0.17 -8.08 3.38
C VAL A 44 -1.60 -7.55 3.41
N GLN A 45 -2.50 -8.18 4.17
CA GLN A 45 -3.89 -7.74 4.29
C GLN A 45 -4.01 -6.31 4.84
N LYS A 46 -3.25 -5.98 5.89
CA LYS A 46 -3.24 -4.62 6.46
C LYS A 46 -2.66 -3.59 5.49
N MET A 47 -1.62 -3.95 4.75
CA MET A 47 -1.03 -3.06 3.75
C MET A 47 -2.01 -2.77 2.60
N LYS A 48 -2.71 -3.78 2.08
CA LYS A 48 -3.74 -3.60 1.05
C LYS A 48 -4.91 -2.72 1.53
N ALA A 49 -5.39 -2.95 2.74
CA ALA A 49 -6.44 -2.10 3.33
C ALA A 49 -5.98 -0.64 3.46
N TYR A 50 -4.71 -0.41 3.80
CA TYR A 50 -4.14 0.94 3.83
C TYR A 50 -4.01 1.56 2.44
N GLU A 51 -3.58 0.78 1.43
CA GLU A 51 -3.46 1.19 0.03
C GLU A 51 -4.81 1.69 -0.51
N GLU A 52 -5.90 0.94 -0.27
CA GLU A 52 -7.26 1.34 -0.69
C GLU A 52 -7.68 2.69 -0.09
N VAL A 53 -7.43 2.91 1.21
CA VAL A 53 -7.73 4.19 1.88
C VAL A 53 -6.85 5.31 1.32
N LEU A 54 -5.58 5.04 1.05
CA LEU A 54 -4.65 6.02 0.50
C LEU A 54 -5.07 6.46 -0.91
N GLN A 55 -5.43 5.51 -1.78
CA GLN A 55 -5.95 5.79 -3.12
C GLN A 55 -7.25 6.58 -3.10
N ALA A 56 -8.17 6.24 -2.19
CA ALA A 56 -9.40 7.01 -2.00
C ALA A 56 -9.13 8.47 -1.60
N ARG A 57 -8.17 8.68 -0.68
CA ARG A 57 -7.72 10.02 -0.27
C ARG A 57 -7.06 10.79 -1.43
N ILE A 58 -6.27 10.12 -2.27
CA ILE A 58 -5.63 10.74 -3.46
C ILE A 58 -6.71 11.22 -4.41
N LYS A 59 -7.67 10.34 -4.74
CA LYS A 59 -8.79 10.66 -5.61
C LYS A 59 -9.57 11.87 -5.11
N TYR A 60 -9.92 11.89 -3.82
CA TYR A 60 -10.63 13.01 -3.21
C TYR A 60 -9.82 14.33 -3.30
N ALA A 61 -8.51 14.29 -3.05
CA ALA A 61 -7.66 15.47 -3.13
C ALA A 61 -7.59 16.02 -4.57
N ILE A 62 -7.53 15.14 -5.57
CA ILE A 62 -7.57 15.52 -7.00
C ILE A 62 -8.91 16.16 -7.35
N GLU A 63 -10.03 15.55 -6.95
CA GLU A 63 -11.37 16.08 -7.21
C GLU A 63 -11.57 17.45 -6.57
N LYS A 64 -11.10 17.64 -5.33
CA LYS A 64 -11.14 18.94 -4.64
C LYS A 64 -10.26 19.98 -5.33
N GLY A 65 -9.06 19.59 -5.79
CA GLY A 65 -8.13 20.50 -6.47
C GLY A 65 -8.51 20.85 -7.91
N LYS A 66 -9.52 20.19 -8.49
CA LYS A 66 -10.12 20.49 -9.80
C LYS A 66 -11.31 21.46 -9.71
N LYS A 67 -11.78 21.77 -8.50
CA LYS A 67 -12.77 22.84 -8.24
C LYS A 67 -12.05 24.16 -7.98
#